data_AF-A0A6G3XBW5-F1
#
_entry.id   AF-A0A6G3XBW5-F1
#
_cell.length_a   1.000
_cell.length_b   1.000
_cell.length_c   1.000
_cell.angle_alpha   90.00
_cell.angle_beta   90.00
_cell.angle_gamma   90.00
#
_symmetry.space_group_name_H-M   'P 1'
#
loop_
_entity.id
_entity.type
_entity.pdbx_description
1 polymer ?
#
loop_
_entity_poly.entity_id
_entity_poly.type
_entity_poly.pdbx_seq_one_letter_code
_entity_poly.pdbx_strand_id
1 'polypeptide(L)' 'WTSSGSFDWSKSKPVSGDFNGDGKDDLAVFYNGGQAADGKFVSLVFTFTSNGAAFNNPTTSWTSSGSFDW' A
#
# COMPACT_ATOMS: atom_id res chain seq x y z
N TRP A 1 -4.02 6.87 -19.05
CA TRP A 1 -3.68 7.26 -17.68
C TRP A 1 -2.33 6.68 -17.33
N THR A 2 -1.26 7.45 -17.48
CA THR A 2 0.06 7.10 -16.94
C THR A 2 0.55 8.35 -16.25
N SER A 3 0.54 8.34 -14.92
CA SER A 3 1.15 9.39 -14.12
C SER A 3 2.52 8.89 -13.69
N SER A 4 3.54 9.69 -13.94
CA SER A 4 4.94 9.46 -13.55
C SER A 4 5.17 9.60 -12.02
N GLY A 5 4.11 9.79 -11.23
CA GLY A 5 4.12 9.76 -9.77
C GLY A 5 3.06 8.83 -9.16
N SER A 6 2.46 7.94 -9.96
CA SER A 6 1.46 6.97 -9.49
C SER A 6 2.10 5.61 -9.17
N PHE A 7 1.36 4.77 -8.44
CA PHE A 7 1.74 3.39 -8.15
C PHE A 7 2.29 2.68 -9.40
N ASP A 8 3.47 2.07 -9.25
CA ASP A 8 3.96 1.10 -10.23
C ASP A 8 3.27 -0.24 -9.99
N TRP A 9 2.47 -0.68 -10.96
CA TRP A 9 1.73 -1.95 -10.87
C TRP A 9 2.65 -3.15 -10.67
N SER A 10 3.85 -3.13 -11.28
CA SER A 10 4.81 -4.23 -11.14
C SER A 10 5.32 -4.38 -9.70
N LYS A 11 5.31 -3.28 -8.94
CA LYS A 11 5.71 -3.20 -7.53
C LYS A 11 4.55 -3.38 -6.56
N SER A 12 3.33 -3.51 -7.07
CA SER A 12 2.11 -3.53 -6.27
C SER A 12 1.57 -4.95 -6.09
N LYS A 13 0.99 -5.21 -4.93
CA LYS A 13 0.20 -6.40 -4.60
C LYS A 13 -1.05 -5.94 -3.84
N PRO A 14 -2.18 -5.71 -4.56
CA PRO A 14 -3.41 -5.26 -3.93
C PRO A 14 -4.12 -6.42 -3.20
N VAL A 15 -4.79 -6.09 -2.11
CA VAL A 15 -5.67 -6.98 -1.34
C VAL A 15 -6.89 -6.20 -0.88
N SER A 16 -8.07 -6.81 -0.99
CA SER A 16 -9.31 -6.25 -0.46
C SER A 16 -9.65 -6.86 0.90
N GLY A 17 -10.34 -6.08 1.74
CA GLY A 17 -10.89 -6.54 3.01
C GLY A 17 -11.30 -5.36 3.88
N ASP A 18 -12.07 -5.61 4.93
CA ASP A 18 -12.46 -4.58 5.90
C ASP A 18 -11.30 -4.32 6.88
N PHE A 19 -10.48 -3.31 6.61
CA PHE A 19 -9.29 -3.01 7.41
C PHE A 19 -9.56 -1.96 8.50
N ASN A 20 -10.71 -1.28 8.45
CA ASN A 20 -11.09 -0.26 9.41
C ASN A 20 -12.26 -0.67 10.33
N GLY A 21 -12.92 -1.79 10.05
CA GLY A 21 -13.98 -2.39 10.87
C GLY A 21 -15.37 -1.79 10.67
N ASP A 22 -15.64 -1.09 9.56
CA ASP A 22 -16.93 -0.45 9.29
C ASP A 22 -17.91 -1.32 8.49
N GLY A 23 -17.54 -2.57 8.21
CA GLY A 23 -18.34 -3.55 7.48
C GLY A 23 -18.30 -3.39 5.96
N LYS A 24 -17.37 -2.59 5.41
CA LYS A 24 -17.16 -2.46 3.96
C LYS A 24 -15.76 -2.90 3.59
N ASP A 25 -15.63 -3.48 2.39
CA ASP A 25 -14.31 -3.81 1.86
C ASP A 25 -13.53 -2.54 1.52
N ASP A 26 -12.36 -2.41 2.14
CA ASP A 26 -11.32 -1.46 1.81
C ASP A 26 -10.32 -2.07 0.80
N LEU A 27 -9.41 -1.24 0.31
CA LEU A 27 -8.27 -1.68 -0.49
C LEU A 27 -6.97 -1.41 0.25
N ALA A 28 -6.10 -2.42 0.35
CA ALA A 28 -4.71 -2.24 0.75
C ALA A 28 -3.77 -2.63 -0.40
N VAL A 29 -2.64 -1.95 -0.50
CA VAL A 29 -1.58 -2.24 -1.48
C VAL A 29 -0.27 -2.45 -0.76
N PHE A 30 0.21 -3.69 -0.76
CA PHE A 30 1.60 -3.97 -0.40
C PHE A 30 2.49 -3.55 -1.57
N TYR A 31 3.48 -2.70 -1.27
CA TYR A 31 4.26 -2.00 -2.28
C TYR A 31 5.76 -2.19 -2.05
N ASN A 32 6.48 -2.52 -3.12
CA ASN A 32 7.94 -2.51 -3.12
C ASN A 32 8.45 -1.06 -3.25
N GLY A 33 8.91 -0.50 -2.13
CA GLY A 33 9.47 0.86 -2.03
C GLY A 33 10.89 0.99 -2.59
N GLY A 34 11.50 -0.10 -3.04
CA GLY A 34 12.89 -0.11 -3.49
C GLY A 34 13.88 -0.22 -2.33
N GLN A 35 15.08 0.29 -2.53
CA GLN A 35 16.18 0.21 -1.55
C GLN A 35 16.44 1.59 -0.94
N ALA A 36 16.53 1.65 0.38
CA ALA A 36 16.96 2.83 1.12
C ALA A 36 18.48 3.06 0.98
N ALA A 37 18.94 4.25 1.37
CA ALA A 37 20.35 4.62 1.28
C ALA A 37 21.30 3.72 2.09
N ASP A 38 20.79 3.05 3.13
CA ASP A 38 21.53 2.09 3.95
C ASP A 38 21.56 0.66 3.35
N GLY A 39 21.07 0.50 2.13
CA GLY A 39 21.05 -0.78 1.42
C GLY A 39 19.88 -1.70 1.78
N LYS A 40 18.96 -1.28 2.65
CA LYS A 40 17.80 -2.12 3.01
C LYS A 40 16.67 -1.96 2.00
N PHE A 41 16.07 -3.07 1.59
CA PHE A 41 14.78 -3.05 0.89
C PHE A 41 13.67 -2.56 1.81
N VAL A 42 12.80 -1.70 1.27
CA VAL A 42 11.67 -1.09 1.96
C VAL A 42 10.38 -1.62 1.35
N SER A 43 9.45 -2.03 2.21
CA SER A 43 8.07 -2.26 1.79
C SER A 43 7.11 -1.35 2.55
N LEU A 44 6.04 -1.00 1.87
CA LEU A 44 4.99 -0.15 2.40
C LEU A 44 3.64 -0.85 2.25
N VAL A 45 2.72 -0.54 3.15
CA VAL A 45 1.30 -0.78 2.94
C VAL A 45 0.61 0.56 2.84
N PHE A 46 -0.10 0.75 1.74
CA PHE A 46 -1.05 1.84 1.59
C PHE A 46 -2.46 1.31 1.80
N THR A 47 -3.28 2.02 2.55
CA THR A 47 -4.69 1.65 2.77
C THR A 47 -5.60 2.77 2.24
N PHE A 48 -6.61 2.36 1.49
CA PHE A 48 -7.67 3.19 0.91
C PHE A 48 -8.97 2.73 1.55
N THR A 49 -9.47 3.49 2.53
CA THR A 49 -10.72 3.12 3.18
C THR A 49 -11.90 3.46 2.28
N SER A 50 -12.84 2.53 2.18
CA SER A 50 -14.08 2.68 1.44
C SER A 50 -15.14 3.33 2.31
N ASN A 51 -15.97 4.20 1.73
CA ASN A 51 -17.22 4.64 2.36
C ASN A 51 -18.46 4.00 1.71
N GLY A 52 -18.26 3.04 0.79
CA GLY A 52 -19.31 2.37 0.02
C GLY A 52 -19.66 3.02 -1.32
N ALA A 53 -19.21 4.25 -1.57
CA ALA A 53 -19.36 4.93 -2.86
C ALA A 53 -18.02 5.32 -3.49
N ALA A 54 -17.02 5.61 -2.66
CA ALA A 54 -15.68 5.99 -3.08
C ALA A 54 -14.64 5.54 -2.05
N PHE A 55 -13.38 5.60 -2.47
CA PHE A 55 -12.23 5.47 -1.57
C PHE A 55 -11.79 6.85 -1.06
N ASN A 56 -11.43 6.91 0.22
CA ASN A 56 -10.76 8.07 0.81
C ASN A 56 -9.31 8.16 0.31
N ASN A 57 -8.64 9.29 0.60
CA ASN A 57 -7.23 9.44 0.28
C ASN A 57 -6.40 8.32 0.94
N PRO A 58 -5.45 7.71 0.22
CA PRO A 58 -4.64 6.66 0.79
C PRO A 58 -3.77 7.17 1.94
N THR A 59 -3.60 6.33 2.95
CA THR A 59 -2.63 6.51 4.02
C THR A 59 -1.56 5.43 3.95
N THR A 60 -0.34 5.74 4.37
CA THR A 60 0.68 4.71 4.60
C THR A 60 0.41 4.09 5.96
N SER A 61 -0.27 2.95 5.99
CA SER A 61 -0.64 2.27 7.23
C SER A 61 0.53 1.51 7.85
N TRP A 62 1.53 1.13 7.05
CA TRP A 62 2.75 0.50 7.54
C TRP A 62 3.95 0.76 6.61
N THR A 63 5.13 0.85 7.22
CA THR A 63 6.43 0.84 6.54
C THR A 63 7.34 -0.12 7.28
N SER A 64 8.13 -0.89 6.54
CA SER A 64 9.08 -1.79 7.15
C SER A 64 10.21 -1.09 7.91
N SER A 65 10.68 -1.71 8.99
CA SER A 65 11.84 -1.24 9.78
C SER A 65 13.18 -1.87 9.37
N GLY A 66 13.17 -2.82 8.43
CA GLY A 66 14.36 -3.49 7.90
C GLY A 66 14.06 -4.27 6.63
N SER A 67 15.03 -5.04 6.12
CA SER A 67 14.80 -5.99 5.03
C SER A 67 14.23 -7.30 5.57
N PHE A 68 13.22 -7.82 4.90
CA PHE A 68 12.63 -9.13 5.18
C PHE A 68 13.00 -10.04 4.02
N ASP A 69 13.78 -11.07 4.34
CA ASP A 69 13.91 -12.25 3.50
C ASP A 69 12.83 -13.24 3.97
N TRP A 70 12.01 -13.72 3.04
CA TRP A 70 11.00 -14.74 3.27
C TRP A 70 11.48 -16.09 2.77
#